data_AF-A0A1Z4LSZ4-F1
#
_entry.id   AF-A0A1Z4LSZ4-F1
#
_cell.length_a   1.000
_cell.length_b   1.000
_cell.length_c   1.000
_cell.angle_alpha   90.00
_cell.angle_beta   90.00
_cell.angle_gamma   90.00
#
_symmetry.space_group_name_H-M   'P 1'
#
loop_
_entity.id
_entity.type
_entity.pdbx_description
1 polymer ?
#
loop_
_entity_poly.entity_id
_entity_poly.type
_entity_poly.pdbx_seq_one_letter_code
_entity_poly.pdbx_strand_id
1 'polypeptide(L)'
;MTPSLQTLFASQKSKSFSAIAMLNNSYIVWEGASLIDGSPIVLILTGFVNHTLNRKTGRLLQSWIIQQNLVPTEAAKKGFEKGICGDCPLKLSQTGACFVNLLPVNNIYRKYFAGNYPKLSANEIEILKRYRYPIRIGSYGDPTAVPFDVWEPIISASSGHTGYTHRWNSNECDELWKKYLMASVQSESEARIAQNLGWRTFRIIAPDAPLSENEILCRNTEDDTVRCVMSYKILTYLTSTTIERIFIVEYDSIYNAQSAYTGIDSTFTTRA
;
A
#
# COMPACT_ATOMS: atom_id res chain seq x y z
N MET A 1 -29.44 -24.10 49.50
CA MET A 1 -30.14 -23.30 48.47
C MET A 1 -29.08 -22.70 47.55
N THR A 2 -28.86 -23.36 46.42
CA THR A 2 -27.85 -23.03 45.40
C THR A 2 -28.40 -21.95 44.46
N PRO A 3 -27.66 -20.85 44.18
CA PRO A 3 -28.11 -19.85 43.24
C PRO A 3 -28.06 -20.39 41.81
N SER A 4 -29.09 -20.05 41.02
CA SER A 4 -29.32 -20.56 39.68
C SER A 4 -28.25 -20.13 38.66
N LEU A 5 -28.00 -21.00 37.67
CA LEU A 5 -27.04 -20.87 36.57
C LEU A 5 -27.23 -19.63 35.66
N GLN A 6 -28.30 -18.85 35.83
CA GLN A 6 -28.57 -17.68 34.98
C GLN A 6 -27.72 -16.45 35.34
N THR A 7 -27.07 -16.43 36.50
CA THR A 7 -26.31 -15.25 36.96
C THR A 7 -24.86 -15.18 36.45
N LEU A 8 -24.35 -16.23 35.77
CA LEU A 8 -22.97 -16.23 35.23
C LEU A 8 -22.85 -15.79 33.76
N PHE A 9 -23.94 -15.67 33.00
CA PHE A 9 -23.88 -15.36 31.56
C PHE A 9 -24.05 -13.88 31.20
N ALA A 10 -24.32 -13.01 32.17
CA ALA A 10 -24.50 -11.56 31.92
C ALA A 10 -23.19 -10.76 31.90
N SER A 11 -22.06 -11.33 32.31
CA SER A 11 -20.80 -10.58 32.50
C SER A 11 -19.82 -10.60 31.31
N GLN A 12 -20.10 -11.34 30.23
CA GLN A 12 -19.16 -11.49 29.10
C GLN A 12 -19.50 -10.64 27.85
N LYS A 13 -20.72 -10.07 27.76
CA LYS A 13 -21.11 -9.27 26.58
C LYS A 13 -20.66 -7.80 26.63
N SER A 14 -20.28 -7.25 27.79
CA SER A 14 -19.93 -5.82 27.93
C SER A 14 -18.46 -5.47 27.59
N LYS A 15 -17.53 -6.43 27.59
CA LYS A 15 -16.11 -6.16 27.29
C LYS A 15 -15.81 -6.01 25.79
N SER A 16 -16.68 -6.51 24.92
CA SER A 16 -16.44 -6.50 23.46
C SER A 16 -16.67 -5.14 22.80
N PHE A 17 -17.62 -4.34 23.28
CA PHE A 17 -17.93 -3.02 22.71
C PHE A 17 -16.94 -1.93 23.13
N SER A 18 -16.28 -2.09 24.28
CA SER A 18 -15.33 -1.11 24.83
C SER A 18 -14.00 -1.03 24.05
N ALA A 19 -13.57 -2.09 23.38
CA ALA A 19 -12.27 -2.12 22.70
C ALA A 19 -12.26 -1.34 21.37
N ILE A 20 -13.39 -1.33 20.64
CA ILE A 20 -13.50 -0.56 19.38
C ILE A 20 -13.50 0.95 19.65
N ALA A 21 -14.08 1.39 20.78
CA ALA A 21 -14.17 2.80 21.16
C ALA A 21 -12.81 3.44 21.54
N MET A 22 -11.73 2.66 21.68
CA MET A 22 -10.39 3.14 22.06
C MET A 22 -9.36 3.08 20.92
N LEU A 23 -9.72 2.56 19.74
CA LEU A 23 -8.81 2.54 18.60
C LEU A 23 -8.67 3.94 18.00
N ASN A 24 -7.43 4.37 17.82
CA ASN A 24 -7.14 5.51 16.97
C ASN A 24 -7.23 5.08 15.50
N ASN A 25 -7.51 6.01 14.60
CA ASN A 25 -7.54 5.67 13.18
C ASN A 25 -6.15 5.36 12.59
N SER A 26 -5.08 5.75 13.29
CA SER A 26 -3.75 5.80 12.72
C SER A 26 -2.67 5.73 13.79
N TYR A 27 -1.57 5.05 13.47
CA TYR A 27 -0.49 4.76 14.39
C TYR A 27 0.88 4.86 13.71
N ILE A 28 1.88 5.36 14.44
CA ILE A 28 3.30 5.16 14.09
C ILE A 28 3.63 3.71 14.40
N VAL A 29 4.10 2.96 13.40
CA VAL A 29 4.57 1.59 13.59
C VAL A 29 6.04 1.57 13.97
N TRP A 30 6.83 2.37 13.26
CA TRP A 30 8.28 2.32 13.36
C TRP A 30 8.92 3.61 12.87
N GLU A 31 10.02 3.99 13.49
CA GLU A 31 10.87 5.13 13.14
C GLU A 31 12.32 4.66 13.15
N GLY A 32 13.08 5.02 12.12
CA GLY A 32 14.50 4.66 12.07
C GLY A 32 15.17 5.00 10.75
N ALA A 33 16.40 4.55 10.62
CA ALA A 33 17.19 4.73 9.40
C ALA A 33 16.71 3.78 8.30
N SER A 34 16.47 4.30 7.11
CA SER A 34 16.12 3.51 5.94
C SER A 34 17.19 2.47 5.64
N LEU A 35 16.76 1.25 5.32
CA LEU A 35 17.65 0.19 4.84
C LEU A 35 18.25 0.48 3.45
N ILE A 36 17.73 1.50 2.75
CA ILE A 36 18.19 1.86 1.41
C ILE A 36 19.41 2.80 1.45
N ASP A 37 19.38 3.83 2.30
CA ASP A 37 20.41 4.87 2.32
C ASP A 37 20.71 5.45 3.72
N GLY A 38 20.10 4.90 4.77
CA GLY A 38 20.28 5.35 6.15
C GLY A 38 19.51 6.63 6.52
N SER A 39 18.78 7.25 5.60
CA SER A 39 18.01 8.46 5.91
C SER A 39 16.87 8.19 6.90
N PRO A 40 16.51 9.17 7.76
CA PRO A 40 15.47 8.99 8.76
C PRO A 40 14.08 8.93 8.11
N ILE A 41 13.40 7.80 8.30
CA ILE A 41 12.06 7.54 7.77
C ILE A 41 11.12 7.05 8.88
N VAL A 42 9.82 7.18 8.65
CA VAL A 42 8.77 6.68 9.56
C VAL A 42 7.75 5.88 8.77
N LEU A 43 7.33 4.75 9.35
CA LEU A 43 6.22 3.93 8.88
C LEU A 43 4.97 4.24 9.70
N ILE A 44 3.91 4.69 9.02
CA ILE A 44 2.61 5.01 9.63
C ILE A 44 1.54 4.13 8.99
N LEU A 45 0.68 3.53 9.83
CA LEU A 45 -0.52 2.85 9.36
C LEU A 45 -1.75 3.71 9.60
N THR A 46 -2.68 3.68 8.65
CA THR A 46 -3.98 4.37 8.74
C THR A 46 -5.11 3.44 8.32
N GLY A 47 -6.32 3.69 8.81
CA GLY A 47 -7.53 2.98 8.37
C GLY A 47 -8.08 1.97 9.39
N PHE A 48 -7.66 2.03 10.65
CA PHE A 48 -8.12 1.12 11.70
C PHE A 48 -9.61 1.31 12.02
N VAL A 49 -10.07 2.57 12.05
CA VAL A 49 -11.46 2.93 12.33
C VAL A 49 -12.13 3.42 11.06
N ASN A 50 -11.63 4.55 10.54
CA ASN A 50 -12.08 5.21 9.32
C ASN A 50 -11.20 4.76 8.16
N HIS A 51 -11.72 3.79 7.40
CA HIS A 51 -11.07 3.30 6.19
C HIS A 51 -11.16 4.32 5.05
N THR A 52 -10.32 4.15 4.04
CA THR A 52 -10.36 4.99 2.83
C THR A 52 -11.73 4.95 2.17
N LEU A 53 -12.22 6.11 1.72
CA LEU A 53 -13.41 6.21 0.89
C LEU A 53 -13.14 5.84 -0.57
N ASN A 54 -11.88 5.53 -0.92
CA ASN A 54 -11.53 5.06 -2.25
C ASN A 54 -12.25 3.72 -2.53
N ARG A 55 -13.31 3.82 -3.34
CA ARG A 55 -14.17 2.71 -3.74
C ARG A 55 -13.36 1.56 -4.34
N LYS A 56 -12.30 1.86 -5.11
CA LYS A 56 -11.43 0.87 -5.76
C LYS A 56 -10.79 -0.08 -4.74
N THR A 57 -10.28 0.41 -3.61
CA THR A 57 -9.52 -0.42 -2.67
C THR A 57 -10.34 -1.02 -1.53
N GLY A 58 -11.58 -0.56 -1.31
CA GLY A 58 -12.41 -0.96 -0.17
C GLY A 58 -11.75 -0.77 1.20
N ARG A 59 -12.15 -1.56 2.20
CA ARG A 59 -11.59 -1.50 3.57
C ARG A 59 -10.20 -2.14 3.60
N LEU A 60 -9.17 -1.32 3.51
CA LEU A 60 -7.77 -1.72 3.46
C LEU A 60 -6.94 -0.78 4.34
N LEU A 61 -6.12 -1.34 5.23
CA LEU A 61 -5.11 -0.56 5.94
C LEU A 61 -4.11 0.00 4.93
N GLN A 62 -3.79 1.28 5.05
CA GLN A 62 -2.78 1.93 4.22
C GLN A 62 -1.51 2.12 5.02
N SER A 63 -0.37 1.89 4.38
CA SER A 63 0.94 2.05 4.99
C SER A 63 1.75 3.13 4.29
N TRP A 64 2.26 4.10 5.05
CA TRP A 64 2.93 5.28 4.54
C TRP A 64 4.35 5.31 5.06
N ILE A 65 5.33 5.17 4.17
CA ILE A 65 6.75 5.28 4.47
C ILE A 65 7.17 6.67 4.01
N ILE A 66 7.45 7.55 4.96
CA ILE A 66 7.74 8.96 4.69
C ILE A 66 9.07 9.34 5.32
N GLN A 67 9.76 10.27 4.69
CA GLN A 67 10.96 10.89 5.26
C GLN A 67 10.57 11.84 6.40
N GLN A 68 11.37 11.90 7.47
CA GLN A 68 10.96 12.58 8.72
C GLN A 68 11.14 14.12 8.73
N ASN A 69 12.01 14.65 7.87
CA ASN A 69 12.48 16.04 7.92
C ASN A 69 11.89 16.96 6.84
N LEU A 70 11.20 16.40 5.84
CA LEU A 70 10.69 17.13 4.69
C LEU A 70 9.27 16.68 4.36
N VAL A 71 8.42 17.66 4.06
CA VAL A 71 7.07 17.41 3.55
C VAL A 71 7.17 16.57 2.26
N PRO A 72 6.38 15.50 2.08
CA PRO A 72 6.49 14.58 0.95
C PRO A 72 6.53 15.25 -0.42
N THR A 73 5.67 16.23 -0.69
CA THR A 73 5.73 16.98 -1.96
C THR A 73 7.04 17.75 -2.16
N GLU A 74 7.63 18.28 -1.09
CA GLU A 74 8.91 18.98 -1.17
C GLU A 74 10.07 18.01 -1.36
N ALA A 75 10.09 16.91 -0.60
CA ALA A 75 11.06 15.83 -0.74
C ALA A 75 11.06 15.29 -2.18
N ALA A 76 9.87 15.00 -2.72
CA ALA A 76 9.69 14.48 -4.06
C ALA A 76 10.14 15.46 -5.16
N LYS A 77 9.81 16.75 -5.04
CA LYS A 77 10.26 17.77 -5.98
C LYS A 77 11.79 17.95 -5.97
N LYS A 78 12.40 17.87 -4.79
CA LYS A 78 13.85 18.06 -4.59
C LYS A 78 14.67 16.78 -4.79
N GLY A 79 14.03 15.62 -4.97
CA GLY A 79 14.69 14.33 -5.15
C GLY A 79 15.22 13.69 -3.87
N PHE A 80 14.75 14.10 -2.68
CA PHE A 80 15.16 13.57 -1.38
C PHE A 80 14.38 12.31 -0.97
N GLU A 81 13.94 11.52 -1.95
CA GLU A 81 13.14 10.31 -1.73
C GLU A 81 13.95 9.01 -1.84
N LYS A 82 15.29 9.08 -1.98
CA LYS A 82 16.12 7.87 -2.14
C LYS A 82 15.88 6.87 -1.00
N GLY A 83 15.86 7.33 0.25
CA GLY A 83 15.61 6.45 1.39
C GLY A 83 14.20 5.89 1.50
N ILE A 84 13.21 6.44 0.79
CA ILE A 84 11.85 5.89 0.81
C ILE A 84 11.53 5.09 -0.45
N CYS A 85 12.07 5.46 -1.61
CA CYS A 85 11.68 4.94 -2.92
C CYS A 85 12.84 4.29 -3.69
N GLY A 86 14.06 4.25 -3.12
CA GLY A 86 15.23 3.71 -3.78
C GLY A 86 15.51 4.38 -5.11
N ASP A 87 15.67 3.58 -6.17
CA ASP A 87 15.89 4.02 -7.54
C ASP A 87 14.62 3.95 -8.39
N CYS A 88 13.45 4.13 -7.77
CA CYS A 88 12.16 4.18 -8.46
C CYS A 88 12.24 5.04 -9.74
N PRO A 89 11.87 4.51 -10.91
CA PRO A 89 11.98 5.23 -12.18
C PRO A 89 10.91 6.33 -12.33
N LEU A 90 9.91 6.35 -11.44
CA LEU A 90 8.78 7.29 -11.45
C LEU A 90 8.91 8.40 -10.39
N LYS A 91 10.15 8.79 -10.04
CA LYS A 91 10.36 9.90 -9.11
C LYS A 91 9.88 11.21 -9.70
N LEU A 92 9.23 12.02 -8.88
CA LEU A 92 8.71 13.34 -9.28
C LEU A 92 9.83 14.27 -9.77
N SER A 93 10.97 14.26 -9.09
CA SER A 93 12.15 15.05 -9.48
C SER A 93 12.78 14.65 -10.81
N GLN A 94 12.47 13.46 -11.33
CA GLN A 94 13.03 12.93 -12.57
C GLN A 94 12.03 12.97 -13.73
N THR A 95 10.78 12.60 -13.47
CA THR A 95 9.76 12.42 -14.51
C THR A 95 8.71 13.52 -14.54
N GLY A 96 8.67 14.40 -13.51
CA GLY A 96 7.58 15.35 -13.34
C GLY A 96 6.27 14.72 -12.85
N ALA A 97 6.23 13.41 -12.61
CA ALA A 97 5.06 12.70 -12.10
C ALA A 97 5.41 11.76 -10.93
N CYS A 98 4.40 11.41 -10.14
CA CYS A 98 4.46 10.33 -9.15
C CYS A 98 3.18 9.51 -9.29
N PHE A 99 3.28 8.19 -9.19
CA PHE A 99 2.12 7.30 -9.21
C PHE A 99 1.15 7.56 -8.04
N VAL A 100 1.66 8.09 -6.93
CA VAL A 100 0.88 8.42 -5.75
C VAL A 100 0.57 9.91 -5.72
N ASN A 101 -0.69 10.27 -5.51
CA ASN A 101 -1.05 11.65 -5.18
C ASN A 101 -0.46 12.02 -3.82
N LEU A 102 0.51 12.94 -3.82
CA LEU A 102 1.25 13.34 -2.63
C LEU A 102 0.49 14.31 -1.71
N LEU A 103 -0.58 14.95 -2.17
CA LEU A 103 -1.33 15.92 -1.34
C LEU A 103 -1.96 15.24 -0.09
N PRO A 104 -2.64 14.08 -0.19
CA PRO A 104 -3.03 13.31 0.99
C PRO A 104 -1.85 12.91 1.89
N VAL A 105 -0.69 12.58 1.30
CA VAL A 105 0.50 12.15 2.06
C VAL A 105 1.06 13.33 2.89
N ASN A 106 0.97 14.56 2.39
CA ASN A 106 1.30 15.76 3.17
C ASN A 106 0.45 15.91 4.43
N ASN A 107 -0.83 15.49 4.42
CA ASN A 107 -1.66 15.51 5.64
C ASN A 107 -1.15 14.51 6.68
N ILE A 108 -0.69 13.35 6.22
CA ILE A 108 -0.12 12.32 7.07
C ILE A 108 1.17 12.83 7.71
N TYR A 109 2.06 13.42 6.91
CA TYR A 109 3.29 14.07 7.40
C TYR A 109 2.99 15.20 8.39
N ARG A 110 2.06 16.11 8.09
CA ARG A 110 1.73 17.22 8.99
C ARG A 110 1.24 16.74 10.35
N LYS A 111 0.42 15.69 10.38
CA LYS A 111 -0.01 15.06 11.64
C LYS A 111 1.15 14.40 12.39
N TYR A 112 2.11 13.81 11.67
CA TYR A 112 3.31 13.21 12.24
C TYR A 112 4.21 14.26 12.87
N PHE A 113 4.53 15.32 12.11
CA PHE A 113 5.34 16.43 12.57
C PHE A 113 4.73 17.14 13.80
N ALA A 114 3.40 17.17 13.89
CA ALA A 114 2.68 17.69 15.06
C ALA A 114 2.68 16.74 16.29
N GLY A 115 3.26 15.54 16.20
CA GLY A 115 3.30 14.56 17.30
C GLY A 115 1.98 13.85 17.59
N ASN A 116 1.04 13.88 16.64
CA ASN A 116 -0.37 13.50 16.89
C ASN A 116 -0.69 12.04 16.52
N TYR A 117 0.32 11.18 16.35
CA TYR A 117 0.11 9.74 16.19
C TYR A 117 0.51 8.99 17.45
N PRO A 118 -0.38 8.16 18.02
CA PRO A 118 0.04 7.16 18.99
C PRO A 118 0.97 6.13 18.33
N LYS A 119 1.83 5.50 19.13
CA LYS A 119 2.64 4.36 18.69
C LYS A 119 1.76 3.10 18.66
N LEU A 120 1.95 2.27 17.63
CA LEU A 120 1.32 0.97 17.53
C LEU A 120 1.81 0.08 18.66
N SER A 121 0.90 -0.56 19.40
CA SER A 121 1.26 -1.48 20.47
C SER A 121 0.79 -2.90 20.17
N ALA A 122 1.14 -3.85 21.04
CA ALA A 122 0.65 -5.21 20.96
C ALA A 122 -0.89 -5.30 20.98
N ASN A 123 -1.58 -4.36 21.65
CA ASN A 123 -3.04 -4.34 21.69
C ASN A 123 -3.64 -4.12 20.31
N GLU A 124 -3.10 -3.18 19.52
CA GLU A 124 -3.54 -2.96 18.15
C GLU A 124 -3.25 -4.17 17.26
N ILE A 125 -2.12 -4.86 17.44
CA ILE A 125 -1.81 -6.09 16.71
C ILE A 125 -2.83 -7.19 17.04
N GLU A 126 -3.22 -7.37 18.30
CA GLU A 126 -4.26 -8.34 18.70
C GLU A 126 -5.63 -7.99 18.12
N ILE A 127 -5.95 -6.70 18.02
CA ILE A 127 -7.15 -6.22 17.34
C ILE A 127 -7.08 -6.57 15.84
N LEU A 128 -5.93 -6.37 15.19
CA LEU A 128 -5.75 -6.78 13.79
C LEU A 128 -5.94 -8.28 13.63
N LYS A 129 -5.37 -9.11 14.51
CA LYS A 129 -5.57 -10.57 14.50
C LYS A 129 -7.04 -10.95 14.65
N ARG A 130 -7.80 -10.25 15.49
CA ARG A 130 -9.24 -10.52 15.70
C ARG A 130 -10.08 -10.13 14.50
N TYR A 131 -9.91 -8.92 13.97
CA TYR A 131 -10.78 -8.38 12.91
C TYR A 131 -10.27 -8.64 11.49
N ARG A 132 -9.03 -9.11 11.37
CA ARG A 132 -8.43 -9.58 10.12
C ARG A 132 -8.47 -8.52 9.01
N TYR A 133 -8.13 -7.26 9.29
CA TYR A 133 -8.13 -6.23 8.24
C TYR A 133 -7.02 -6.52 7.22
N PRO A 134 -7.28 -6.45 5.89
CA PRO A 134 -6.22 -6.58 4.91
C PRO A 134 -5.37 -5.30 4.87
N ILE A 135 -4.14 -5.41 4.38
CA ILE A 135 -3.17 -4.30 4.33
C ILE A 135 -2.62 -4.07 2.91
N ARG A 136 -2.46 -2.80 2.55
CA ARG A 136 -1.59 -2.40 1.44
C ARG A 136 -0.22 -2.07 2.00
N ILE A 137 0.77 -2.89 1.65
CA ILE A 137 2.17 -2.69 1.96
C ILE A 137 2.75 -1.74 0.90
N GLY A 138 3.27 -0.60 1.34
CA GLY A 138 3.77 0.45 0.45
C GLY A 138 2.65 1.22 -0.27
N SER A 139 1.68 1.80 0.45
CA SER A 139 0.76 2.78 -0.14
C SER A 139 1.50 4.02 -0.66
N TYR A 140 2.61 4.37 0.00
CA TYR A 140 3.64 5.28 -0.46
C TYR A 140 4.99 4.86 0.13
N GLY A 141 6.05 4.96 -0.67
CA GLY A 141 7.37 4.40 -0.39
C GLY A 141 7.46 2.89 -0.67
N ASP A 142 8.69 2.42 -0.86
CA ASP A 142 9.03 1.03 -1.10
C ASP A 142 9.14 0.27 0.25
N PRO A 143 8.39 -0.83 0.44
CA PRO A 143 8.38 -1.57 1.70
C PRO A 143 9.75 -2.05 2.17
N THR A 144 10.68 -2.30 1.25
CA THR A 144 12.02 -2.79 1.57
C THR A 144 12.90 -1.73 2.24
N ALA A 145 12.44 -0.48 2.35
CA ALA A 145 13.11 0.58 3.11
C ALA A 145 13.03 0.35 4.63
N VAL A 146 12.07 -0.44 5.09
CA VAL A 146 11.81 -0.72 6.50
C VAL A 146 12.17 -2.18 6.80
N PRO A 147 12.79 -2.50 7.95
CA PRO A 147 13.13 -3.88 8.31
C PRO A 147 11.93 -4.83 8.25
N PHE A 148 12.17 -6.05 7.76
CA PHE A 148 11.10 -7.04 7.57
C PHE A 148 10.38 -7.39 8.89
N ASP A 149 11.11 -7.48 9.99
CA ASP A 149 10.56 -7.79 11.33
C ASP A 149 9.53 -6.77 11.82
N VAL A 150 9.55 -5.55 11.27
CA VAL A 150 8.51 -4.53 11.54
C VAL A 150 7.20 -4.90 10.83
N TRP A 151 7.29 -5.45 9.63
CA TRP A 151 6.15 -5.82 8.80
C TRP A 151 5.53 -7.15 9.18
N GLU A 152 6.34 -8.14 9.54
CA GLU A 152 5.89 -9.52 9.75
C GLU A 152 4.71 -9.66 10.73
N PRO A 153 4.70 -9.01 11.91
CA PRO A 153 3.58 -9.12 12.84
C PRO A 153 2.28 -8.55 12.25
N ILE A 154 2.38 -7.48 11.45
CA ILE A 154 1.23 -6.82 10.83
C ILE A 154 0.67 -7.68 9.70
N ILE A 155 1.55 -8.19 8.83
CA ILE A 155 1.16 -9.06 7.71
C ILE A 155 0.50 -10.33 8.25
N SER A 156 1.11 -10.97 9.25
CA SER A 156 0.58 -12.17 9.89
C SER A 156 -0.79 -11.91 10.56
N ALA A 157 -0.97 -10.72 11.15
CA ALA A 157 -2.23 -10.28 11.74
C ALA A 157 -3.28 -9.80 10.73
N SER A 158 -2.96 -9.68 9.44
CA SER A 158 -3.88 -9.21 8.37
C SER A 158 -4.56 -10.37 7.62
N SER A 159 -5.80 -10.21 7.13
CA SER A 159 -6.47 -11.23 6.28
C SER A 159 -5.78 -11.45 4.94
N GLY A 160 -4.91 -10.53 4.54
CA GLY A 160 -4.40 -10.44 3.20
C GLY A 160 -3.53 -9.20 3.02
N HIS A 161 -2.63 -9.26 2.06
CA HIS A 161 -1.75 -8.15 1.75
C HIS A 161 -1.50 -7.97 0.24
N THR A 162 -1.46 -6.73 -0.20
CA THR A 162 -0.95 -6.34 -1.52
C THR A 162 0.25 -5.44 -1.35
N GLY A 163 1.26 -5.56 -2.20
CA GLY A 163 2.39 -4.64 -2.20
C GLY A 163 3.25 -4.84 -3.44
N TYR A 164 4.00 -3.79 -3.77
CA TYR A 164 4.84 -3.74 -4.95
C TYR A 164 6.20 -3.15 -4.57
N THR A 165 7.25 -3.57 -5.26
CA THR A 165 8.60 -3.00 -5.09
C THR A 165 9.25 -2.79 -6.46
N HIS A 166 9.95 -1.67 -6.62
CA HIS A 166 10.85 -1.45 -7.78
C HIS A 166 12.26 -1.96 -7.48
N ARG A 167 12.54 -2.41 -6.25
CA ARG A 167 13.84 -2.92 -5.83
C ARG A 167 13.97 -4.44 -6.02
N TRP A 168 13.05 -5.08 -6.72
CA TRP A 168 13.02 -6.53 -6.97
C TRP A 168 14.30 -7.08 -7.62
N ASN A 169 15.02 -6.25 -8.38
CA ASN A 169 16.29 -6.59 -9.04
C ASN A 169 17.52 -6.00 -8.32
N SER A 170 17.35 -5.46 -7.11
CA SER A 170 18.47 -4.97 -6.31
C SER A 170 19.11 -6.13 -5.55
N ASN A 171 20.45 -6.19 -5.53
CA ASN A 171 21.20 -7.15 -4.73
C ASN A 171 20.95 -6.99 -3.21
N GLU A 172 20.42 -5.83 -2.79
CA GLU A 172 20.08 -5.52 -1.39
C GLU A 172 18.62 -5.90 -1.04
N CYS A 173 17.82 -6.37 -2.01
CA CYS A 173 16.46 -6.82 -1.76
C CYS A 173 16.48 -8.29 -1.34
N ASP A 174 16.12 -8.54 -0.08
CA ASP A 174 15.96 -9.90 0.44
C ASP A 174 14.91 -10.68 -0.38
N GLU A 175 15.26 -11.88 -0.84
CA GLU A 175 14.38 -12.75 -1.61
C GLU A 175 13.09 -13.13 -0.86
N LEU A 176 13.08 -13.05 0.48
CA LEU A 176 11.89 -13.23 1.31
C LEU A 176 10.73 -12.32 0.87
N TRP A 177 11.03 -11.14 0.32
CA TRP A 177 10.02 -10.21 -0.18
C TRP A 177 9.20 -10.77 -1.34
N LYS A 178 9.69 -11.75 -2.11
CA LYS A 178 8.93 -12.43 -3.19
C LYS A 178 7.62 -13.05 -2.69
N LYS A 179 7.58 -13.45 -1.41
CA LYS A 179 6.38 -14.01 -0.76
C LYS A 179 5.28 -12.97 -0.55
N TYR A 180 5.65 -11.70 -0.37
CA TYR A 180 4.73 -10.65 0.09
C TYR A 180 4.47 -9.56 -0.96
N LEU A 181 5.46 -9.28 -1.81
CA LEU A 181 5.41 -8.22 -2.80
C LEU A 181 5.37 -8.80 -4.21
N MET A 182 5.02 -7.95 -5.16
CA MET A 182 5.17 -8.18 -6.58
C MET A 182 6.24 -7.24 -7.13
N ALA A 183 7.01 -7.69 -8.12
CA ALA A 183 7.94 -6.86 -8.87
C ALA A 183 7.16 -5.83 -9.70
N SER A 184 7.36 -4.55 -9.42
CA SER A 184 6.85 -3.46 -10.24
C SER A 184 7.79 -3.27 -11.42
N VAL A 185 7.28 -3.52 -12.64
CA VAL A 185 8.06 -3.56 -13.88
C VAL A 185 7.48 -2.60 -14.91
N GLN A 186 8.34 -2.12 -15.81
CA GLN A 186 8.00 -1.11 -16.82
C GLN A 186 7.84 -1.73 -18.22
N SER A 187 8.29 -2.97 -18.44
CA SER A 187 8.28 -3.61 -19.75
C SER A 187 8.00 -5.12 -19.65
N GLU A 188 7.61 -5.73 -20.77
CA GLU A 188 7.45 -7.17 -20.84
C GLU A 188 8.77 -7.94 -20.64
N SER A 189 9.88 -7.39 -21.13
CA SER A 189 11.19 -8.00 -20.94
C SER A 189 11.58 -8.03 -19.47
N GLU A 190 11.36 -6.93 -18.73
CA GLU A 190 11.53 -6.92 -17.27
C GLU A 190 10.58 -7.88 -16.58
N ALA A 191 9.32 -7.97 -17.01
CA ALA A 191 8.35 -8.91 -16.45
C ALA A 191 8.85 -10.35 -16.58
N ARG A 192 9.33 -10.73 -17.78
CA ARG A 192 9.92 -12.06 -18.05
C ARG A 192 11.13 -12.33 -17.15
N ILE A 193 12.03 -11.36 -16.99
CA ILE A 193 13.20 -11.50 -16.10
C ILE A 193 12.76 -11.70 -14.65
N ALA A 194 11.86 -10.86 -14.14
CA ALA A 194 11.37 -10.95 -12.77
C ALA A 194 10.68 -12.30 -12.50
N GLN A 195 9.85 -12.78 -13.44
CA GLN A 195 9.18 -14.07 -13.36
C GLN A 195 10.17 -15.25 -13.35
N ASN A 196 11.20 -15.20 -14.19
CA ASN A 196 12.28 -16.20 -14.19
C ASN A 196 13.05 -16.22 -12.86
N LEU A 197 13.06 -15.10 -12.12
CA LEU A 197 13.62 -14.99 -10.78
C LEU A 197 12.61 -15.33 -9.65
N GLY A 198 11.41 -15.78 -10.00
CA GLY A 198 10.37 -16.22 -9.06
C GLY A 198 9.45 -15.11 -8.53
N TRP A 199 9.49 -13.91 -9.11
CA TRP A 199 8.58 -12.82 -8.74
C TRP A 199 7.23 -12.95 -9.45
N ARG A 200 6.16 -12.62 -8.74
CA ARG A 200 4.92 -12.15 -9.38
C ARG A 200 5.15 -10.72 -9.87
N THR A 201 4.56 -10.33 -10.99
CA THR A 201 4.80 -9.01 -11.58
C THR A 201 3.56 -8.13 -11.60
N PHE A 202 3.78 -6.82 -11.51
CA PHE A 202 2.81 -5.78 -11.76
C PHE A 202 3.39 -4.86 -12.83
N ARG A 203 2.69 -4.74 -13.96
CA ARG A 203 3.15 -3.92 -15.09
C ARG A 203 2.13 -2.82 -15.33
N ILE A 204 2.61 -1.60 -15.55
CA ILE A 204 1.76 -0.49 -16.00
C ILE A 204 1.90 -0.42 -17.52
N ILE A 205 0.79 -0.37 -18.22
CA ILE A 205 0.74 -0.30 -19.68
C ILE A 205 -0.15 0.86 -20.13
N ALA A 206 0.05 1.31 -21.37
CA ALA A 206 -0.86 2.25 -22.01
C ALA A 206 -2.21 1.57 -22.31
N PRO A 207 -3.34 2.30 -22.37
CA PRO A 207 -4.67 1.70 -22.54
C PRO A 207 -4.84 0.79 -23.77
N ASP A 208 -4.10 1.05 -24.83
CA ASP A 208 -4.11 0.31 -26.10
C ASP A 208 -2.97 -0.71 -26.23
N ALA A 209 -2.09 -0.80 -25.23
CA ALA A 209 -0.98 -1.73 -25.26
C ALA A 209 -1.47 -3.18 -25.11
N PRO A 210 -0.92 -4.13 -25.90
CA PRO A 210 -1.31 -5.52 -25.79
C PRO A 210 -0.87 -6.12 -24.45
N LEU A 211 -1.67 -7.06 -23.98
CA LEU A 211 -1.31 -7.97 -22.90
C LEU A 211 -0.42 -9.08 -23.46
N SER A 212 0.61 -9.46 -22.70
CA SER A 212 1.32 -10.71 -22.95
C SER A 212 0.45 -11.91 -22.57
N GLU A 213 0.78 -13.11 -23.08
CA GLU A 213 -0.02 -14.33 -22.86
C GLU A 213 -0.30 -14.65 -21.37
N ASN A 214 0.64 -14.32 -20.47
CA ASN A 214 0.53 -14.59 -19.03
C ASN A 214 -0.04 -13.42 -18.23
N GLU A 215 -0.49 -12.35 -18.90
CA GLU A 215 -0.98 -11.13 -18.28
C GLU A 215 -2.49 -11.07 -18.19
N ILE A 216 -2.97 -10.51 -17.08
CA ILE A 216 -4.39 -10.30 -16.85
C ILE A 216 -4.60 -8.83 -16.51
N LEU A 217 -5.54 -8.19 -17.20
CA LEU A 217 -5.94 -6.83 -16.90
C LEU A 217 -6.62 -6.78 -15.52
N CYS A 218 -6.35 -5.75 -14.74
CA CYS A 218 -7.08 -5.55 -13.50
C CYS A 218 -8.56 -5.28 -13.82
N ARG A 219 -9.47 -6.15 -13.36
CA ARG A 219 -10.91 -6.03 -13.61
C ARG A 219 -11.54 -4.73 -13.11
N ASN A 220 -10.93 -4.04 -12.14
CA ASN A 220 -11.38 -2.70 -11.74
C ASN A 220 -11.28 -1.68 -12.89
N THR A 221 -10.40 -1.92 -13.86
CA THR A 221 -10.29 -1.08 -15.06
C THR A 221 -11.50 -1.25 -15.98
N GLU A 222 -12.04 -2.47 -16.05
CA GLU A 222 -13.20 -2.80 -16.89
C GLU A 222 -14.54 -2.52 -16.17
N ASP A 223 -14.58 -2.73 -14.85
CA ASP A 223 -15.76 -2.57 -14.01
C ASP A 223 -15.39 -1.88 -12.69
N ASP A 224 -15.81 -0.62 -12.53
CA ASP A 224 -15.50 0.21 -11.37
C ASP A 224 -16.24 -0.20 -10.07
N THR A 225 -17.15 -1.19 -10.17
CA THR A 225 -17.79 -1.85 -9.04
C THR A 225 -16.92 -2.97 -8.48
N VAL A 226 -16.02 -3.53 -9.29
CA VAL A 226 -15.04 -4.55 -8.87
C VAL A 226 -13.94 -3.86 -8.09
N ARG A 227 -13.98 -4.05 -6.77
CA ARG A 227 -12.94 -3.52 -5.90
C ARG A 227 -11.65 -4.32 -6.07
N CYS A 228 -10.53 -3.62 -6.21
CA CYS A 228 -9.18 -4.08 -5.86
C CYS A 228 -9.02 -4.32 -4.33
N VAL A 229 -10.07 -4.77 -3.64
CA VAL A 229 -9.89 -5.44 -2.35
C VAL A 229 -9.31 -6.81 -2.65
N MET A 230 -8.34 -7.19 -1.83
CA MET A 230 -7.69 -8.49 -1.78
C MET A 230 -8.63 -9.65 -2.13
N SER A 231 -8.71 -9.94 -3.42
CA SER A 231 -9.41 -11.09 -3.93
C SER A 231 -8.35 -12.15 -4.09
N TYR A 232 -7.99 -12.82 -2.99
CA TYR A 232 -7.41 -14.18 -3.11
C TYR A 232 -8.39 -15.13 -3.86
N LYS A 233 -9.62 -14.68 -4.11
CA LYS A 233 -10.68 -15.37 -4.86
C LYS A 233 -10.91 -14.90 -6.30
N ILE A 234 -10.25 -13.85 -6.78
CA ILE A 234 -10.02 -13.72 -8.23
C ILE A 234 -8.71 -14.45 -8.40
N LEU A 235 -8.75 -15.58 -9.10
CA LEU A 235 -7.67 -16.54 -9.31
C LEU A 235 -7.71 -17.81 -8.44
N THR A 236 -8.86 -18.48 -8.29
CA THR A 236 -8.86 -19.90 -7.87
C THR A 236 -9.69 -20.83 -8.75
N TYR A 237 -10.07 -20.39 -9.95
CA TYR A 237 -10.43 -21.31 -11.03
C TYR A 237 -9.34 -21.24 -12.08
N LEU A 238 -8.32 -22.07 -11.91
CA LEU A 238 -7.62 -22.84 -12.93
C LEU A 238 -6.52 -23.60 -12.18
N THR A 239 -6.76 -24.89 -12.08
CA THR A 239 -5.88 -25.88 -11.48
C THR A 239 -4.63 -26.05 -12.34
N SER A 240 -3.49 -26.23 -11.65
CA SER A 240 -2.24 -26.84 -12.12
C SER A 240 -1.11 -25.91 -12.61
N THR A 241 -0.14 -25.78 -11.70
CA THR A 241 1.34 -25.72 -11.89
C THR A 241 1.97 -24.51 -12.58
N THR A 242 2.79 -23.80 -11.77
CA THR A 242 3.81 -22.78 -12.10
C THR A 242 3.36 -21.33 -12.37
N ILE A 243 3.32 -20.55 -11.28
CA ILE A 243 3.40 -19.07 -11.15
C ILE A 243 2.89 -18.24 -12.35
N GLU A 244 1.59 -18.26 -12.58
CA GLU A 244 0.90 -17.20 -13.31
C GLU A 244 0.20 -16.31 -12.30
N ARG A 245 0.31 -14.98 -12.44
CA ARG A 245 -0.68 -13.94 -12.05
C ARG A 245 -0.06 -12.54 -12.06
N ILE A 246 -0.41 -11.77 -13.08
CA ILE A 246 0.06 -10.40 -13.34
C ILE A 246 -1.14 -9.48 -13.22
N PHE A 247 -0.97 -8.34 -12.53
CA PHE A 247 -2.00 -7.29 -12.43
C PHE A 247 -1.54 -6.06 -13.21
N ILE A 248 -2.43 -5.48 -14.00
CA ILE A 248 -2.15 -4.30 -14.83
C ILE A 248 -3.20 -3.23 -14.58
N VAL A 249 -2.77 -1.99 -14.37
CA VAL A 249 -3.64 -0.81 -14.24
C VAL A 249 -3.39 0.09 -15.44
N GLU A 250 -4.45 0.47 -16.15
CA GLU A 250 -4.36 1.38 -17.30
C GLU A 250 -3.98 2.80 -16.86
N TYR A 251 -3.11 3.40 -17.67
CA TYR A 251 -2.53 4.73 -17.48
C TYR A 251 -3.58 5.85 -17.28
N ASP A 252 -4.71 5.81 -17.99
CA ASP A 252 -5.78 6.84 -17.91
C ASP A 252 -6.50 6.88 -16.55
N SER A 253 -6.47 5.78 -15.81
CA SER A 253 -7.10 5.70 -14.48
C SER A 253 -6.28 6.40 -13.37
N ILE A 254 -5.03 6.75 -13.66
CA ILE A 254 -4.10 7.46 -12.76
C ILE A 254 -4.24 8.97 -12.96
N TYR A 255 -4.34 9.43 -14.22
CA TYR A 255 -4.51 10.85 -14.56
C TYR A 255 -5.92 11.38 -14.27
N ASN A 256 -6.97 10.58 -14.47
CA ASN A 256 -8.34 10.99 -14.20
C ASN A 256 -8.67 11.19 -12.71
N ALA A 257 -7.80 10.74 -11.80
CA ALA A 257 -7.89 11.06 -10.38
C ALA A 257 -7.29 12.44 -10.02
N GLN A 258 -6.45 13.02 -10.89
CA GLN A 258 -5.91 14.37 -10.74
C GLN A 258 -6.77 15.42 -11.46
N SER A 259 -7.36 15.10 -12.61
CA SER A 259 -8.21 16.03 -13.37
C SER A 259 -9.55 16.36 -12.69
N ALA A 260 -10.01 15.54 -11.74
CA ALA A 260 -11.22 15.81 -10.97
C ALA A 260 -11.06 16.88 -9.86
N TYR A 261 -9.85 17.45 -9.66
CA TYR A 261 -9.58 18.42 -8.59
C TYR A 261 -8.86 19.70 -9.02
N THR A 262 -8.62 19.92 -10.31
CA THR A 262 -8.17 21.23 -10.82
C THR A 262 -9.28 21.86 -11.66
N GLY A 263 -10.28 22.41 -10.98
CA GLY A 263 -10.98 23.57 -11.50
C GLY A 263 -10.03 24.77 -11.43
N ILE A 264 -9.08 24.85 -12.37
CA ILE A 264 -8.40 26.08 -12.74
C ILE A 264 -8.27 26.07 -14.25
N ASP A 265 -9.09 26.94 -14.83
CA ASP A 265 -9.07 27.40 -16.21
C ASP A 265 -7.66 27.83 -16.63
N SER A 266 -7.15 27.28 -17.71
CA SER A 266 -6.09 27.91 -18.49
C SER A 266 -6.22 27.48 -19.95
N THR A 267 -7.09 28.19 -20.66
CA THR A 267 -6.97 28.41 -22.09
C THR A 267 -5.55 28.87 -22.43
N PHE A 268 -4.70 27.97 -22.92
CA PHE A 268 -3.55 28.31 -23.74
C PHE A 268 -3.68 27.61 -25.09
N THR A 269 -4.49 28.24 -25.93
CA THR A 269 -4.44 28.08 -27.38
C THR A 269 -3.09 28.56 -27.88
N THR A 270 -2.26 27.66 -28.39
CA THR A 270 -1.23 27.98 -29.37
C THR A 270 -1.82 27.80 -30.77
N ARG A 271 -1.97 28.91 -31.51
CA ARG A 271 -1.94 28.93 -32.98
C ARG A 271 -1.69 30.35 -33.48
N ALA A 272 -0.72 30.43 -34.40
CA ALA A 272 -0.13 31.59 -35.10
C ALA A 272 0.84 32.45 -34.30
#